data_AF-A0A348UUZ5-F1
#
_entry.id   AF-A0A348UUZ5-F1
#
_cell.length_a   1.000
_cell.length_b   1.000
_cell.length_c   1.000
_cell.angle_alpha   90.00
_cell.angle_beta   90.00
_cell.angle_gamma   90.00
#
_symmetry.space_group_name_H-M   'P 1'
#
loop_
_entity.id
_entity.type
_entity.pdbx_description
1 polymer ?
#
loop_
_entity_poly.entity_id
_entity_poly.type
_entity_poly.pdbx_seq_one_letter_code
_entity_poly.pdbx_strand_id
1 'polypeptide(L)'
;MESYTIESIKKKSRLPARLDFLQSGTGLVIGLFVWVHIVLDASIILGPRAFNWVSKNMELAFLSDTGHGYPIAVFFAVFIVFFLFIVHALLGIRKFLISWKQHRIIKDQMAMMRHQDTKFMVYTGPDRFYYAFCRSCSSLHHAYPSGFH
;
A
#
# COMPACT_ATOMS: atom_id res chain seq x y z
N MET A 1 -15.21 -33.12 29.01
CA MET A 1 -13.88 -32.56 29.32
C MET A 1 -12.82 -32.93 28.28
N GLU A 2 -13.04 -33.92 27.42
CA GLU A 2 -12.10 -34.28 26.34
C GLU A 2 -12.03 -33.28 25.17
N SER A 3 -13.05 -32.46 24.91
CA SER A 3 -12.95 -31.49 23.80
C SER A 3 -11.95 -30.34 24.09
N TYR A 4 -11.73 -30.02 25.37
CA TYR A 4 -10.79 -28.97 25.79
C TYR A 4 -9.32 -29.41 25.65
N THR A 5 -9.04 -30.70 25.82
CA THR A 5 -7.69 -31.25 25.68
C THR A 5 -7.28 -31.38 24.21
N ILE A 6 -8.21 -31.69 23.31
CA ILE A 6 -7.95 -31.75 21.85
C ILE A 6 -7.67 -30.35 21.26
N GLU A 7 -8.31 -29.28 21.76
CA GLU A 7 -7.98 -27.90 21.39
C GLU A 7 -6.56 -27.50 21.82
N SER A 8 -6.09 -27.94 22.99
CA SER A 8 -4.75 -27.59 23.49
C SER A 8 -3.59 -28.18 22.67
N ILE A 9 -3.81 -29.31 21.98
CA ILE A 9 -2.80 -29.99 21.14
C ILE A 9 -2.83 -29.46 19.69
N LYS A 10 -3.86 -28.72 19.29
CA LYS A 10 -3.88 -28.02 18.00
C LYS A 10 -2.91 -26.85 18.06
N LYS A 11 -1.64 -27.10 17.71
CA LYS A 11 -0.60 -26.07 17.59
C LYS A 11 -1.20 -24.83 16.95
N LYS A 12 -1.28 -23.75 17.73
CA LYS A 12 -1.77 -22.45 17.27
C LYS A 12 -0.97 -22.08 16.02
N SER A 13 -1.64 -22.14 14.88
CA SER A 13 -1.01 -21.88 13.59
C SER A 13 -0.29 -20.54 13.67
N ARG A 14 1.01 -20.54 13.35
CA ARG A 14 1.80 -19.30 13.28
C ARG A 14 1.47 -18.47 12.04
N LEU A 15 0.57 -18.96 11.16
CA LEU A 15 0.15 -18.29 9.94
C LEU A 15 -0.46 -16.90 10.20
N PRO A 16 -1.44 -16.71 11.11
CA PRO A 16 -1.97 -15.38 11.44
C PRO A 16 -0.88 -14.38 11.88
N ALA A 17 0.06 -14.82 12.72
CA ALA A 17 1.17 -13.96 13.17
C ALA A 17 2.13 -13.59 12.03
N ARG A 18 2.40 -14.53 11.11
CA ARG A 18 3.26 -14.29 9.94
C ARG A 18 2.60 -13.37 8.92
N LEU A 19 1.29 -13.47 8.73
CA LEU A 19 0.52 -12.61 7.83
C LEU A 19 0.46 -11.16 8.35
N ASP A 20 0.29 -10.97 9.66
CA ASP A 20 0.33 -9.64 10.29
C ASP A 20 1.72 -8.99 10.16
N PHE A 21 2.80 -9.77 10.36
CA PHE A 21 4.16 -9.29 10.16
C PHE A 21 4.43 -8.92 8.70
N LEU A 22 3.96 -9.74 7.75
CA LEU A 22 4.09 -9.47 6.31
C LEU A 22 3.29 -8.24 5.87
N GLN A 23 2.10 -8.01 6.44
CA GLN A 23 1.31 -6.81 6.17
C GLN A 23 2.03 -5.54 6.66
N SER A 24 2.60 -5.58 7.87
CA SER A 24 3.40 -4.46 8.40
C SER A 24 4.67 -4.25 7.58
N GLY A 25 5.36 -5.33 7.20
CA GLY A 25 6.58 -5.26 6.40
C GLY A 25 6.35 -4.69 5.01
N THR A 26 5.32 -5.15 4.30
CA THR A 26 4.94 -4.60 2.98
C THR A 26 4.53 -3.13 3.07
N GLY A 27 3.80 -2.74 4.12
CA GLY A 27 3.44 -1.34 4.36
C GLY A 27 4.66 -0.44 4.61
N LEU A 28 5.64 -0.92 5.37
CA LEU A 28 6.89 -0.18 5.61
C LEU A 28 7.67 0.02 4.31
N VAL A 29 7.79 -1.03 3.49
CA VAL A 29 8.49 -0.95 2.19
C VAL A 29 7.81 0.05 1.25
N ILE A 30 6.48 0.02 1.15
CA ILE A 30 5.73 1.00 0.32
C ILE A 30 5.91 2.42 0.87
N GLY A 31 5.83 2.60 2.19
CA GLY A 31 6.01 3.92 2.81
C GLY A 31 7.40 4.51 2.54
N LEU A 32 8.45 3.70 2.67
CA LEU A 32 9.81 4.10 2.33
C LEU A 32 9.98 4.38 0.82
N PHE A 33 9.35 3.58 -0.03
CA PHE A 33 9.35 3.80 -1.48
C PHE A 33 8.73 5.16 -1.83
N VAL A 34 7.54 5.47 -1.28
CA VAL A 34 6.87 6.76 -1.53
C VAL A 34 7.72 7.92 -1.01
N TRP A 35 8.36 7.77 0.15
CA TRP A 35 9.27 8.79 0.68
C TRP A 35 10.43 9.08 -0.27
N VAL A 36 11.14 8.03 -0.73
CA VAL A 36 12.24 8.18 -1.70
C VAL A 36 11.72 8.76 -3.03
N HIS A 37 10.58 8.27 -3.52
CA HIS A 37 9.97 8.72 -4.77
C HIS A 37 9.67 10.22 -4.76
N ILE A 38 9.07 10.74 -3.68
CA ILE A 38 8.80 12.17 -3.54
C ILE A 38 10.11 12.97 -3.51
N VAL A 39 11.17 12.47 -2.86
CA VAL A 39 12.47 13.15 -2.83
C VAL A 39 13.12 13.19 -4.22
N LEU A 40 13.06 12.10 -4.98
CA LEU A 40 13.58 12.03 -6.35
C LEU A 40 12.82 12.97 -7.28
N ASP A 41 11.49 12.96 -7.22
CA ASP A 41 10.65 13.84 -8.05
C ASP A 41 10.78 15.31 -7.63
N ALA A 42 11.00 15.60 -6.34
CA ALA A 42 11.26 16.94 -5.83
C ALA A 42 12.57 17.56 -6.33
N SER A 43 13.49 16.77 -6.91
CA SER A 43 14.71 17.30 -7.54
C SER A 43 14.43 18.32 -8.65
N ILE A 44 13.21 18.36 -9.18
CA ILE A 44 12.75 19.38 -10.13
C ILE A 44 12.82 20.80 -9.56
N ILE A 45 12.62 20.96 -8.24
CA ILE A 45 12.66 22.27 -7.56
C ILE A 45 14.10 22.83 -7.56
N LEU A 46 15.11 21.95 -7.55
CA LEU A 46 16.52 22.33 -7.65
C LEU A 46 16.93 22.71 -9.08
N GLY A 47 16.05 22.47 -10.06
CA GLY A 47 16.17 22.90 -11.44
C GLY A 47 16.25 21.75 -12.45
N PRO A 48 16.06 22.03 -13.75
CA PRO A 48 15.95 21.00 -14.80
C PRO A 48 17.21 20.14 -14.96
N ARG A 49 18.38 20.71 -14.64
CA ARG A 49 19.67 19.99 -14.68
C ARG A 49 19.77 18.92 -13.59
N ALA A 50 19.24 19.21 -12.40
CA ALA A 50 19.24 18.27 -11.28
C ALA A 50 18.30 17.09 -11.58
N PHE A 51 17.09 17.37 -12.06
CA PHE A 51 16.14 16.33 -12.47
C PHE A 51 16.69 15.42 -13.57
N ASN A 52 17.26 15.99 -14.64
CA ASN A 52 17.86 15.22 -15.72
C ASN A 52 19.03 14.35 -15.25
N TRP A 53 19.81 14.83 -14.28
CA TRP A 53 20.88 14.03 -13.68
C TRP A 53 20.31 12.83 -12.91
N VAL A 54 19.29 13.04 -12.06
CA VAL A 54 18.63 11.96 -11.31
C VAL A 54 17.96 10.94 -12.24
N SER A 55 17.20 11.39 -13.23
CA SER A 55 16.52 10.51 -14.20
C SER A 55 17.51 9.64 -14.98
N LYS A 56 18.62 10.22 -15.44
CA LYS A 56 19.68 9.47 -16.14
C LYS A 56 20.37 8.44 -15.23
N ASN A 57 20.55 8.75 -13.94
CA ASN A 57 21.03 7.77 -12.96
C ASN A 57 20.06 6.59 -12.81
N MET A 58 18.74 6.85 -12.77
CA MET A 58 17.71 5.81 -12.65
C MET A 58 17.57 4.95 -13.91
N GLU A 59 17.76 5.53 -15.10
CA GLU A 59 17.78 4.80 -16.38
C GLU A 59 19.10 4.06 -16.63
N LEU A 60 20.00 4.01 -15.64
CA LEU A 60 21.29 3.32 -15.74
C LEU A 60 22.17 3.86 -16.88
N ALA A 61 22.07 5.16 -17.18
CA ALA A 61 22.78 5.79 -18.30
C ALA A 61 24.32 5.68 -18.22
N PHE A 62 24.87 5.39 -17.03
CA PHE A 62 26.31 5.14 -16.82
C PHE A 62 26.79 3.79 -17.37
N LEU A 63 25.89 2.82 -17.58
CA LEU A 63 26.19 1.51 -18.15
C LEU A 63 25.86 1.44 -19.67
N SER A 64 25.30 2.50 -20.24
CA SER A 64 24.95 2.62 -21.65
C SER A 64 26.10 3.27 -22.42
N ASP A 65 26.82 2.47 -23.20
CA ASP A 65 27.93 2.91 -24.06
C ASP A 65 27.48 3.86 -25.19
N THR A 66 26.17 3.93 -25.46
CA THR A 66 25.54 4.79 -26.47
C THR A 66 24.83 6.01 -25.90
N GLY A 67 24.81 6.21 -24.57
CA GLY A 67 24.16 7.35 -23.92
C GLY A 67 22.63 7.38 -24.00
N HIS A 68 22.03 6.39 -24.67
CA HIS A 68 20.60 6.11 -24.62
C HIS A 68 20.34 5.29 -23.35
N GLY A 69 19.84 5.94 -22.29
CA GLY A 69 19.46 5.26 -21.05
C GLY A 69 18.53 4.06 -21.32
N TYR A 70 18.52 3.08 -20.42
CA TYR A 70 17.67 1.89 -20.52
C TYR A 70 16.34 2.13 -19.80
N PRO A 71 15.28 2.64 -20.47
CA PRO A 71 13.99 2.89 -19.83
C PRO A 71 13.36 1.59 -19.30
N ILE A 72 13.74 0.43 -19.86
CA ILE A 72 13.30 -0.90 -19.43
C ILE A 72 13.61 -1.17 -17.94
N ALA A 73 14.70 -0.61 -17.40
CA ALA A 73 15.07 -0.77 -15.99
C ALA A 73 14.03 -0.12 -15.07
N VAL A 74 13.56 1.08 -15.44
CA VAL A 74 12.53 1.80 -14.70
C VAL A 74 11.19 1.07 -14.78
N PHE A 75 10.81 0.55 -15.95
CA PHE A 75 9.59 -0.25 -16.11
C PHE A 75 9.59 -1.50 -15.22
N PHE A 76 10.73 -2.19 -15.11
CA PHE A 76 10.85 -3.35 -14.23
C PHE A 76 10.70 -2.97 -12.76
N ALA A 77 11.31 -1.85 -12.33
CA ALA A 77 11.13 -1.32 -10.99
C ALA A 77 9.67 -0.96 -10.68
N VAL A 78 8.97 -0.30 -11.62
CA VAL A 78 7.54 0.01 -11.49
C VAL A 78 6.71 -1.26 -11.35
N PHE A 79 6.99 -2.30 -12.14
CA PHE A 79 6.27 -3.58 -12.08
C PHE A 79 6.44 -4.26 -10.71
N ILE A 80 7.65 -4.26 -10.14
CA ILE A 80 7.91 -4.83 -8.81
C ILE A 80 7.12 -4.09 -7.73
N VAL A 81 7.15 -2.75 -7.75
CA VAL A 81 6.45 -1.92 -6.76
C VAL A 81 4.93 -2.11 -6.89
N PHE A 82 4.42 -2.18 -8.12
CA PHE A 82 3.01 -2.43 -8.38
C PHE A 82 2.56 -3.79 -7.83
N PHE A 83 3.34 -4.85 -8.04
CA PHE A 83 3.06 -6.15 -7.45
C PHE A 83 3.07 -6.11 -5.92
N LEU A 84 4.05 -5.41 -5.32
CA LEU A 84 4.14 -5.24 -3.87
C LEU A 84 2.94 -4.46 -3.30
N PHE A 85 2.46 -3.45 -4.03
CA PHE A 85 1.24 -2.71 -3.71
C PHE A 85 -0.01 -3.61 -3.71
N ILE A 86 -0.17 -4.48 -4.72
CA ILE A 86 -1.27 -5.46 -4.76
C ILE A 86 -1.22 -6.37 -3.53
N VAL A 87 -0.04 -6.92 -3.20
CA VAL A 87 0.13 -7.79 -2.03
C VAL A 87 -0.24 -7.05 -0.74
N HIS A 88 0.20 -5.81 -0.57
CA HIS A 88 -0.14 -5.00 0.60
C HIS A 88 -1.65 -4.73 0.71
N ALA A 89 -2.31 -4.38 -0.40
CA ALA A 89 -3.74 -4.13 -0.45
C ALA A 89 -4.55 -5.40 -0.11
N LEU A 90 -4.18 -6.56 -0.67
CA LEU A 90 -4.83 -7.84 -0.40
C LEU A 90 -4.69 -8.26 1.07
N LEU A 91 -3.53 -8.04 1.68
CA LEU A 91 -3.32 -8.27 3.11
C LEU A 91 -4.12 -7.28 3.96
N GLY A 92 -4.20 -6.01 3.54
CA GLY A 92 -4.98 -4.96 4.19
C GLY A 92 -6.48 -5.26 4.25
N ILE A 93 -7.06 -5.74 3.14
CA ILE A 93 -8.49 -6.10 3.05
C ILE A 93 -8.87 -7.18 4.07
N ARG A 94 -7.96 -8.14 4.36
CA ARG A 94 -8.22 -9.17 5.37
C ARG A 94 -8.36 -8.63 6.79
N LYS A 95 -7.76 -7.47 7.07
CA LYS A 95 -7.81 -6.81 8.39
C LYS A 95 -9.04 -5.90 8.53
N PHE A 96 -9.69 -5.54 7.43
CA PHE A 96 -10.98 -4.86 7.47
C PHE A 96 -12.07 -5.82 7.93
N LEU A 97 -12.78 -5.40 8.98
CA LEU A 97 -13.83 -6.16 9.65
C LEU A 97 -15.03 -6.34 8.71
N ILE A 98 -15.04 -7.45 7.96
CA ILE A 98 -16.10 -7.81 7.01
C ILE A 98 -17.45 -8.17 7.68
N SER A 99 -17.48 -8.34 9.01
CA SER A 99 -18.71 -8.68 9.73
C SER A 99 -19.42 -7.45 10.30
N TRP A 100 -20.60 -7.15 9.77
CA TRP A 100 -21.54 -6.14 10.30
C TRP A 100 -21.81 -6.30 11.81
N LYS A 101 -21.80 -7.53 12.33
CA LYS A 101 -21.96 -7.80 13.76
C LYS A 101 -20.76 -7.33 14.59
N GLN A 102 -19.53 -7.53 14.11
CA GLN A 102 -18.32 -7.05 14.80
C GLN A 102 -18.23 -5.53 14.80
N HIS A 103 -18.68 -4.88 13.73
CA HIS A 103 -18.72 -3.41 13.66
C HIS A 103 -19.68 -2.81 14.70
N ARG A 104 -20.84 -3.44 14.95
CA ARG A 104 -21.79 -3.00 15.98
C ARG A 104 -21.22 -3.16 17.39
N ILE A 105 -20.62 -4.31 17.69
CA ILE A 105 -20.00 -4.58 19.00
C ILE A 105 -18.87 -3.59 19.31
N ILE A 106 -18.04 -3.27 18.31
CA ILE A 106 -16.94 -2.32 18.46
C ILE A 106 -17.46 -0.88 18.63
N LYS A 107 -18.54 -0.50 17.95
CA LYS A 107 -19.25 0.77 18.19
C LYS A 107 -19.82 0.86 19.61
N ASP A 108 -20.45 -0.21 20.08
CA ASP A 108 -21.02 -0.27 21.43
C ASP A 108 -19.91 -0.18 22.50
N GLN A 109 -18.77 -0.86 22.30
CA GLN A 109 -17.61 -0.73 23.19
C GLN A 109 -16.97 0.67 23.15
N MET A 110 -16.99 1.37 22.01
CA MET A 110 -16.48 2.76 21.92
C MET A 110 -17.39 3.80 22.54
N ALA A 111 -18.70 3.55 22.54
CA ALA A 111 -19.62 4.41 23.28
C ALA A 111 -19.30 4.36 24.79
N MET A 112 -18.85 3.21 25.27
CA MET A 112 -18.43 3.01 26.67
C MET A 112 -16.98 3.48 26.94
N MET A 113 -16.04 3.25 26.02
CA MET A 113 -14.64 3.70 26.13
C MET A 113 -14.45 5.03 25.41
N ARG A 114 -14.53 6.15 26.13
CA ARG A 114 -14.33 7.53 25.61
C ARG A 114 -12.85 7.84 25.24
N HIS A 115 -12.15 6.95 24.54
CA HIS A 115 -10.79 7.18 24.05
C HIS A 115 -10.81 7.84 22.67
N GLN A 116 -10.01 8.89 22.49
CA GLN A 116 -9.92 9.64 21.23
C GLN A 116 -9.35 8.78 20.09
N ASP A 117 -8.37 7.93 20.38
CA ASP A 117 -7.69 7.08 19.38
C ASP A 117 -8.62 6.01 18.79
N THR A 118 -9.55 5.49 19.60
CA THR A 118 -10.50 4.47 19.16
C THR A 118 -11.57 5.08 18.25
N LYS A 119 -12.02 6.31 18.55
CA LYS A 119 -12.96 7.06 17.70
C LYS A 119 -12.38 7.35 16.32
N PHE A 120 -11.09 7.71 16.25
CA PHE A 120 -10.40 7.96 14.98
C PHE A 120 -10.33 6.70 14.10
N MET A 121 -10.13 5.52 14.68
CA MET A 121 -10.05 4.27 13.91
C MET A 121 -11.37 3.92 13.20
N VAL A 122 -12.54 4.21 13.80
CA VAL A 122 -13.85 3.92 13.18
C VAL A 122 -14.22 4.91 12.10
N TYR A 123 -13.90 6.18 12.30
CA TYR A 123 -14.23 7.23 11.34
C TYR A 123 -13.25 7.22 10.17
N THR A 124 -11.95 7.24 10.45
CA THR A 124 -10.91 7.41 9.43
C THR A 124 -10.58 6.11 8.68
N GLY A 125 -10.83 4.95 9.30
CA GLY A 125 -10.48 3.64 8.74
C GLY A 125 -11.23 3.30 7.44
N PRO A 126 -12.57 3.33 7.41
CA PRO A 126 -13.37 3.09 6.21
C PRO A 126 -13.12 4.14 5.13
N ASP A 127 -13.04 5.41 5.52
CA ASP A 127 -12.85 6.54 4.63
C ASP A 127 -11.52 6.44 3.88
N ARG A 128 -10.41 6.15 4.58
CA ARG A 128 -9.08 6.01 3.93
C ARG A 128 -9.00 4.88 2.91
N PHE A 129 -9.64 3.75 3.16
CA PHE A 129 -9.64 2.64 2.21
C PHE A 129 -10.53 2.95 0.99
N TYR A 130 -11.70 3.54 1.22
CA TYR A 130 -12.62 3.96 0.16
C TYR A 130 -12.01 5.04 -0.75
N TYR A 131 -11.39 6.08 -0.18
CA TYR A 131 -10.70 7.11 -0.97
C TYR A 131 -9.51 6.56 -1.77
N ALA A 132 -8.74 5.61 -1.21
CA ALA A 132 -7.63 4.99 -1.94
C ALA A 132 -8.10 4.15 -3.14
N PHE A 133 -9.18 3.38 -2.98
CA PHE A 133 -9.74 2.56 -4.05
C PHE A 133 -10.44 3.40 -5.13
N CYS A 134 -11.30 4.34 -4.74
CA CYS A 134 -12.00 5.22 -5.68
C CYS A 134 -11.05 6.10 -6.50
N ARG A 135 -9.95 6.55 -5.91
CA ARG A 135 -8.94 7.33 -6.63
C ARG A 135 -8.17 6.48 -7.65
N SER A 136 -7.92 5.20 -7.35
CA SER A 136 -7.28 4.28 -8.30
C SER A 136 -8.20 3.91 -9.48
N CYS A 137 -9.51 3.75 -9.26
CA CYS A 137 -10.48 3.52 -10.35
C CYS A 137 -10.77 4.80 -11.18
N SER A 138 -10.85 5.97 -10.54
CA SER A 138 -11.04 7.23 -11.25
C SER A 138 -9.86 7.57 -12.18
N SER A 139 -8.65 7.16 -11.81
CA SER A 139 -7.47 7.32 -12.66
C SER A 139 -7.46 6.42 -13.89
N LEU A 140 -8.30 5.38 -13.96
CA LEU A 140 -8.45 4.52 -15.14
C LEU A 140 -9.51 5.04 -16.14
N HIS A 141 -10.45 5.87 -15.67
CA HIS A 141 -11.53 6.43 -16.50
C HIS A 141 -11.13 7.67 -17.32
N HIS A 142 -10.00 8.31 -17.00
CA HIS A 142 -9.46 9.42 -17.79
C HIS A 142 -8.51 8.98 -18.94
N ALA A 143 -8.31 7.68 -19.13
CA ALA A 143 -7.45 7.12 -20.19
C ALA A 143 -8.23 6.64 -21.43
N TYR A 144 -9.43 7.20 -21.69
CA TYR A 144 -10.09 7.08 -23.00
C TYR A 144 -10.28 8.48 -23.59
N PRO A 145 -9.48 8.89 -24.59
CA PRO A 145 -9.74 10.10 -25.32
C PRO A 145 -10.95 9.85 -26.21
N SER A 146 -12.10 10.37 -25.82
CA SER A 146 -13.27 10.49 -26.71
C SER A 146 -12.97 11.55 -27.77
N GLY A 147 -12.27 11.15 -28.82
CA GLY A 147 -12.39 11.79 -30.13
C GLY A 147 -13.61 11.19 -30.83
N PHE A 148 -14.68 11.98 -30.99
CA PHE A 148 -15.62 11.99 -32.11
C PHE A 148 -16.80 12.91 -31.74
N HIS A 149 -16.70 14.19 -32.13
CA HIS A 149 -17.70 14.94 -32.91
C HIS A 149 -17.23 16.38 -33.11
#